data_AF-A0A922ZUE0-F1
#
_entry.id   AF-A0A922ZUE0-F1
#
_cell.length_a   1.000
_cell.length_b   1.000
_cell.length_c   1.000
_cell.angle_alpha   90.00
_cell.angle_beta   90.00
_cell.angle_gamma   90.00
#
_symmetry.space_group_name_H-M   'P 1'
#
loop_
_entity.id
_entity.type
_entity.pdbx_description
1 polymer ?
#
loop_
_entity_poly.entity_id
_entity_poly.type
_entity_poly.pdbx_seq_one_letter_code
_entity_poly.pdbx_strand_id
1 'polypeptide(L)'
;MKRKGFTLLDLIVAIAIIIILAAIAIPSYLKMMDKARRSAVVAEFANLATVLETFHTDWGHYPLAAAGSQAIALNDSGVYRELTTEGSGVALTNVAGAKTVHGDTAPIVYIGAGALSSMTNPFVASSSDPQYRYATNEAGTTWVLYVKMGTSGSARYLVRTDRQSGIVESATEPTV
;
A
#
# COMPACT_ATOMS: atom_id res chain seq x y z
N MET A 1 41.26 29.78 38.81
CA MET A 1 40.69 28.54 38.23
C MET A 1 41.13 28.44 36.78
N LYS A 2 42.04 27.52 36.41
CA LYS A 2 42.49 27.37 35.02
C LYS A 2 41.41 26.64 34.21
N ARG A 3 40.74 27.33 33.29
CA ARG A 3 39.87 26.70 32.30
C ARG A 3 40.76 26.00 31.27
N LYS A 4 40.73 24.66 31.22
CA LYS A 4 41.29 23.89 30.10
C LYS A 4 40.42 24.18 28.87
N GLY A 5 40.99 24.83 27.87
CA GLY A 5 40.35 25.05 26.57
C GLY A 5 40.36 23.76 25.75
N PHE A 6 39.28 23.52 25.01
CA PHE A 6 39.17 22.43 24.03
C PHE A 6 40.23 22.64 22.94
N THR A 7 40.99 21.60 22.59
CA THR A 7 41.99 21.72 21.53
C THR A 7 41.34 21.48 20.17
N LEU A 8 41.81 22.18 19.13
CA LEU A 8 41.36 21.91 17.75
C LEU A 8 41.68 20.47 17.33
N LEU A 9 42.74 19.89 17.88
CA LEU A 9 43.15 18.51 17.62
C LEU A 9 42.11 17.51 18.15
N ASP A 10 41.59 17.73 19.35
CA ASP A 10 40.54 16.87 19.92
C ASP A 10 39.28 16.86 19.06
N LEU A 11 38.93 18.01 18.47
CA LEU A 11 37.80 18.10 17.55
C LEU A 11 38.07 17.34 16.24
N ILE A 12 39.28 17.48 15.68
CA ILE A 12 39.66 16.86 14.40
C ILE A 12 39.68 15.33 14.52
N VAL A 13 40.23 14.79 15.61
CA VAL A 13 40.23 13.33 15.83
C VAL A 13 38.82 12.80 16.04
N ALA A 14 37.98 13.54 16.77
CA ALA A 14 36.58 13.15 16.98
C ALA A 14 35.79 13.08 15.67
N ILE A 15 35.87 14.09 14.81
CA ILE A 15 35.18 14.08 13.51
C ILE A 15 35.74 13.02 12.57
N ALA A 16 37.04 12.73 12.62
CA ALA A 16 37.65 11.68 11.81
C ALA A 16 37.05 10.30 12.13
N ILE A 17 36.88 9.99 13.42
CA ILE A 17 36.24 8.74 13.85
C ILE A 17 34.76 8.69 13.42
N ILE A 18 34.01 9.79 13.57
CA ILE A 18 32.61 9.87 13.15
C ILE A 18 32.47 9.59 11.64
N ILE A 19 33.37 10.12 10.81
CA ILE A 19 33.35 9.88 9.36
C ILE A 19 33.56 8.40 9.03
N ILE A 20 34.53 7.74 9.69
CA ILE A 20 34.80 6.30 9.47
C ILE A 20 33.57 5.46 9.86
N LEU A 21 32.96 5.76 11.01
CA LEU A 21 31.77 5.04 11.45
C LEU A 21 30.57 5.29 10.53
N ALA A 22 30.36 6.55 10.12
CA ALA A 22 29.28 6.92 9.21
C ALA A 22 29.42 6.22 7.85
N ALA A 23 30.63 6.09 7.31
CA ALA A 23 30.88 5.43 6.03
C ALA A 23 30.41 3.96 6.02
N ILE A 24 30.51 3.24 7.14
CA ILE A 24 30.06 1.84 7.25
C ILE A 24 28.57 1.78 7.64
N ALA A 25 28.13 2.65 8.56
CA ALA A 25 26.79 2.62 9.11
C ALA A 25 25.71 3.06 8.10
N ILE A 26 25.96 4.13 7.33
CA ILE A 26 24.98 4.69 6.39
C ILE A 26 24.50 3.68 5.34
N PRO A 27 25.37 2.98 4.57
CA PRO A 27 24.89 2.04 3.55
C PRO A 27 24.16 0.85 4.15
N SER A 28 24.57 0.37 5.34
CA SER A 28 23.87 -0.70 6.06
C SER A 28 22.47 -0.25 6.49
N TYR A 29 22.38 0.96 7.05
CA TYR A 29 21.12 1.56 7.48
C TYR A 29 20.14 1.72 6.31
N LEU A 30 20.59 2.23 5.15
CA LEU A 30 19.73 2.38 3.97
C LEU A 30 19.16 1.04 3.49
N LYS A 31 19.98 -0.03 3.44
CA LYS A 31 19.51 -1.38 3.09
C LYS A 31 18.49 -1.92 4.08
N MET A 32 18.69 -1.68 5.37
CA MET A 32 17.76 -2.08 6.41
C MET A 32 16.41 -1.34 6.28
N MET A 33 16.44 -0.04 5.99
CA MET A 33 15.22 0.72 5.71
C MET A 33 14.47 0.15 4.51
N ASP A 34 15.14 -0.14 3.40
CA ASP A 34 14.47 -0.72 2.21
C ASP A 34 13.85 -2.10 2.49
N LYS A 35 14.53 -2.93 3.29
CA LYS A 35 13.97 -4.21 3.76
C LYS A 35 12.73 -3.98 4.63
N ALA A 36 12.76 -3.01 5.53
CA ALA A 36 11.61 -2.67 6.37
C ALA A 36 10.42 -2.17 5.54
N ARG A 37 10.66 -1.31 4.55
CA ARG A 37 9.63 -0.83 3.61
C ARG A 37 8.97 -1.99 2.85
N ARG A 38 9.76 -2.92 2.32
CA ARG A 38 9.24 -4.13 1.65
C ARG A 38 8.43 -5.01 2.60
N SER A 39 8.89 -5.16 3.85
CA SER A 39 8.17 -5.94 4.86
C SER A 39 6.81 -5.34 5.23
N ALA A 40 6.72 -4.00 5.29
CA ALA A 40 5.45 -3.31 5.54
C ALA A 40 4.44 -3.61 4.42
N VAL A 41 4.86 -3.47 3.16
CA VAL A 41 4.06 -3.79 1.97
C VAL A 41 3.56 -5.22 1.98
N VAL A 42 4.41 -6.17 2.37
CA VAL A 42 4.03 -7.59 2.44
C VAL A 42 2.91 -7.81 3.45
N ALA A 43 3.01 -7.20 4.64
CA ALA A 43 1.99 -7.31 5.68
C ALA A 43 0.67 -6.64 5.24
N GLU A 44 0.77 -5.46 4.62
CA GLU A 44 -0.37 -4.69 4.12
C GLU A 44 -1.11 -5.42 2.99
N PHE A 45 -0.38 -6.00 2.03
CA PHE A 45 -0.96 -6.85 1.00
C PHE A 45 -1.59 -8.13 1.57
N ALA A 46 -1.06 -8.71 2.64
CA ALA A 46 -1.67 -9.88 3.26
C ALA A 46 -3.02 -9.55 3.92
N ASN A 47 -3.11 -8.40 4.57
CA ASN A 47 -4.35 -7.91 5.14
C ASN A 47 -5.39 -7.63 4.04
N LEU A 48 -5.00 -6.88 2.99
CA LEU A 48 -5.89 -6.58 1.86
C LEU A 48 -6.34 -7.82 1.11
N ALA A 49 -5.44 -8.76 0.84
CA ALA A 49 -5.79 -10.03 0.21
C ALA A 49 -6.83 -10.80 1.04
N THR A 50 -6.67 -10.84 2.38
CA THR A 50 -7.65 -11.48 3.25
C THR A 50 -9.03 -10.84 3.11
N VAL A 51 -9.09 -9.52 3.09
CA VAL A 51 -10.36 -8.81 2.90
C VAL A 51 -10.99 -9.09 1.55
N LEU A 52 -10.20 -9.08 0.46
CA LEU A 52 -10.68 -9.35 -0.89
C LEU A 52 -11.30 -10.75 -0.99
N GLU A 53 -10.68 -11.75 -0.36
CA GLU A 53 -11.19 -13.13 -0.34
C GLU A 53 -12.48 -13.25 0.48
N THR A 54 -12.59 -12.54 1.61
CA THR A 54 -13.84 -12.47 2.38
C THR A 54 -14.94 -11.82 1.54
N PHE A 55 -14.64 -10.72 0.85
CA PHE A 55 -15.58 -10.07 -0.05
C PHE A 55 -16.04 -11.01 -1.17
N HIS A 56 -15.12 -11.71 -1.82
CA HIS A 56 -15.45 -12.68 -2.87
C HIS A 56 -16.30 -13.83 -2.34
N THR A 57 -16.05 -14.30 -1.11
CA THR A 57 -16.86 -15.34 -0.47
C THR A 57 -18.30 -14.87 -0.27
N ASP A 58 -18.49 -13.61 0.12
CA ASP A 58 -19.80 -13.06 0.43
C ASP A 58 -20.55 -12.52 -0.79
N TRP A 59 -19.88 -12.06 -1.84
CA TRP A 59 -20.51 -11.47 -3.02
C TRP A 59 -20.37 -12.33 -4.29
N GLY A 60 -19.53 -13.35 -4.27
CA GLY A 60 -19.26 -14.22 -5.42
C GLY A 60 -18.39 -13.60 -6.51
N HIS A 61 -17.90 -12.38 -6.29
CA HIS A 61 -16.94 -11.67 -7.14
C HIS A 61 -16.09 -10.72 -6.30
N TYR A 62 -14.94 -10.32 -6.81
CA TYR A 62 -14.11 -9.28 -6.23
C TYR A 62 -14.69 -7.88 -6.47
N PRO A 63 -14.31 -6.87 -5.66
CA PRO A 63 -14.79 -5.51 -5.84
C PRO A 63 -14.47 -5.01 -7.25
N LEU A 64 -15.49 -4.61 -8.01
CA LEU A 64 -15.29 -4.08 -9.35
C LEU A 64 -14.77 -2.65 -9.28
N ALA A 65 -13.82 -2.33 -10.15
CA ALA A 65 -13.44 -0.94 -10.32
C ALA A 65 -14.56 -0.20 -11.05
N ALA A 66 -14.78 1.05 -10.65
CA ALA A 66 -15.59 1.99 -11.40
C ALA A 66 -15.32 1.92 -12.90
N ALA A 67 -16.35 1.78 -13.74
CA ALA A 67 -16.20 1.84 -15.20
C ALA A 67 -15.31 3.04 -15.61
N GLY A 68 -14.18 2.75 -16.26
CA GLY A 68 -13.16 3.73 -16.66
C GLY A 68 -11.94 3.87 -15.76
N SER A 69 -11.88 3.21 -14.60
CA SER A 69 -10.69 3.16 -13.74
C SER A 69 -10.05 1.78 -13.82
N GLN A 70 -8.96 1.66 -14.57
CA GLN A 70 -8.21 0.39 -14.66
C GLN A 70 -7.43 0.06 -13.37
N ALA A 71 -7.32 1.02 -12.44
CA ALA A 71 -6.75 0.78 -11.13
C ALA A 71 -7.07 1.91 -10.14
N ILE A 72 -7.60 1.53 -8.98
CA ILE A 72 -8.01 2.42 -7.90
C ILE A 72 -6.89 2.52 -6.87
N ALA A 73 -6.50 3.75 -6.50
CA ALA A 73 -5.63 3.98 -5.36
C ALA A 73 -6.40 3.68 -4.06
N LEU A 74 -5.85 2.80 -3.23
CA LEU A 74 -6.42 2.33 -1.96
C LEU A 74 -6.30 3.37 -0.85
N ASN A 75 -6.43 4.65 -1.17
CA ASN A 75 -6.09 5.75 -0.27
C ASN A 75 -7.05 6.92 -0.39
N ASP A 76 -7.94 6.91 -1.37
CA ASP A 76 -8.98 7.91 -1.43
C ASP A 76 -10.22 7.44 -0.67
N SER A 77 -10.83 8.40 0.01
CA SER A 77 -11.82 8.22 1.05
C SER A 77 -13.01 7.40 0.54
N GLY A 78 -13.07 6.12 0.92
CA GLY A 78 -14.31 5.34 0.92
C GLY A 78 -14.74 4.70 -0.41
N VAL A 79 -13.84 4.14 -1.22
CA VAL A 79 -14.24 3.51 -2.50
C VAL A 79 -13.78 2.06 -2.64
N TYR A 80 -14.69 1.14 -2.31
CA TYR A 80 -15.03 0.00 -3.15
C TYR A 80 -16.42 0.31 -3.67
N ARG A 81 -16.50 0.77 -4.91
CA ARG A 81 -17.74 1.16 -5.56
C ARG A 81 -18.38 -0.08 -6.17
N GLU A 82 -19.39 -0.64 -5.51
CA GLU A 82 -20.50 -1.14 -6.32
C GLU A 82 -21.24 0.10 -6.84
N LEU A 83 -21.03 0.44 -8.12
CA LEU A 83 -21.98 1.30 -8.81
C LEU A 83 -23.12 0.41 -9.29
N THR A 84 -23.96 -0.08 -8.37
CA THR A 84 -25.29 -0.47 -8.80
C THR A 84 -26.06 0.81 -9.03
N THR A 85 -26.48 1.03 -10.27
CA THR A 85 -27.42 2.09 -10.66
C THR A 85 -28.67 2.00 -9.80
N GLU A 86 -28.71 2.80 -8.74
CA GLU A 86 -29.90 3.48 -8.22
C GLU A 86 -29.44 4.49 -7.17
N GLY A 87 -29.37 5.77 -7.55
CA GLY A 87 -29.28 6.87 -6.60
C GLY A 87 -27.87 7.22 -6.12
N SER A 88 -27.50 8.48 -6.33
CA SER A 88 -26.26 9.12 -5.89
C SER A 88 -26.01 8.97 -4.38
N GLY A 89 -24.94 8.27 -3.99
CA GLY A 89 -24.40 8.33 -2.63
C GLY A 89 -23.31 7.27 -2.39
N VAL A 90 -22.05 7.69 -2.37
CA VAL A 90 -20.91 6.84 -2.02
C VAL A 90 -21.02 6.45 -0.54
N ALA A 91 -21.19 5.16 -0.26
CA ALA A 91 -20.97 4.59 1.06
C ALA A 91 -20.47 3.15 0.96
N LEU A 92 -19.36 2.86 1.64
CA LEU A 92 -18.84 1.51 1.92
C LEU A 92 -19.68 0.74 2.95
N THR A 93 -20.96 1.09 3.05
CA THR A 93 -21.93 0.47 3.93
C THR A 93 -23.04 0.02 3.00
N ASN A 94 -23.25 -1.30 2.93
CA ASN A 94 -24.36 -1.98 2.26
C ASN A 94 -25.46 -0.98 1.83
N VAL A 95 -25.56 -0.71 0.52
CA VAL A 95 -26.67 0.08 -0.05
C VAL A 95 -27.93 -0.62 0.41
N ALA A 96 -28.73 0.04 1.25
CA ALA A 96 -29.86 -0.57 1.94
C ALA A 96 -30.70 -1.44 0.97
N GLY A 97 -30.56 -2.77 1.06
CA GLY A 97 -31.21 -3.73 0.15
C GLY A 97 -30.27 -4.73 -0.56
N ALA A 98 -28.95 -4.50 -0.58
CA ALA A 98 -28.01 -5.43 -1.18
C ALA A 98 -27.78 -6.67 -0.26
N LYS A 99 -27.96 -7.86 -0.84
CA LYS A 99 -27.79 -9.14 -0.14
C LYS A 99 -26.51 -9.82 -0.60
N THR A 100 -25.76 -10.37 0.35
CA THR A 100 -24.66 -11.30 0.05
C THR A 100 -25.22 -12.55 -0.66
N VAL A 101 -24.36 -13.36 -1.28
CA VAL A 101 -24.74 -14.68 -1.80
C VAL A 101 -25.32 -15.59 -0.72
N HIS A 102 -25.02 -15.29 0.54
CA HIS A 102 -25.54 -15.95 1.74
C HIS A 102 -26.86 -15.35 2.26
N GLY A 103 -27.33 -14.23 1.68
CA GLY A 103 -28.61 -13.60 2.02
C GLY A 103 -28.56 -12.59 3.17
N ASP A 104 -27.37 -12.26 3.67
CA ASP A 104 -27.17 -11.33 4.79
C ASP A 104 -27.50 -9.89 4.38
N THR A 105 -28.09 -9.13 5.30
CA THR A 105 -28.53 -7.75 5.05
C THR A 105 -28.05 -6.85 6.20
N ALA A 106 -27.08 -5.98 5.89
CA ALA A 106 -26.53 -4.80 6.58
C ALA A 106 -26.34 -4.73 8.13
N PRO A 107 -25.29 -4.00 8.61
CA PRO A 107 -24.09 -3.56 7.89
C PRO A 107 -22.95 -4.58 8.00
N ILE A 108 -22.38 -4.96 6.86
CA ILE A 108 -21.15 -5.76 6.78
C ILE A 108 -20.05 -4.84 6.25
N VAL A 109 -18.97 -4.71 7.02
CA VAL A 109 -17.85 -3.81 6.72
C VAL A 109 -16.62 -4.66 6.44
N TYR A 110 -16.18 -4.68 5.19
CA TYR A 110 -14.98 -5.42 4.75
C TYR A 110 -13.70 -4.64 5.05
N ILE A 111 -13.75 -3.30 4.93
CA ILE A 111 -12.68 -2.40 5.40
C ILE A 111 -13.29 -1.24 6.17
N GLY A 112 -12.77 -1.00 7.38
CA GLY A 112 -13.21 0.09 8.23
C GLY A 112 -12.96 1.47 7.62
N ALA A 113 -13.87 2.41 7.88
CA ALA A 113 -13.70 3.80 7.49
C ALA A 113 -12.36 4.35 8.02
N GLY A 114 -11.56 4.95 7.14
CA GLY A 114 -10.25 5.53 7.50
C GLY A 114 -9.08 4.53 7.61
N ALA A 115 -9.33 3.21 7.53
CA ALA A 115 -8.24 2.22 7.55
C ALA A 115 -7.31 2.37 6.35
N LEU A 116 -7.87 2.67 5.18
CA LEU A 116 -7.13 2.81 3.91
C LEU A 116 -6.35 4.12 3.80
N SER A 117 -6.90 5.23 4.31
CA SER A 117 -6.21 6.53 4.38
C SER A 117 -5.04 6.54 5.36
N SER A 118 -4.93 5.52 6.22
CA SER A 118 -3.77 5.32 7.09
C SER A 118 -2.61 4.56 6.40
N MET A 119 -2.90 3.87 5.29
CA MET A 119 -1.93 3.03 4.57
C MET A 119 -1.07 3.90 3.65
N THR A 120 0.09 4.32 4.15
CA THR A 120 1.05 5.13 3.40
C THR A 120 1.99 4.24 2.60
N ASN A 121 2.19 4.51 1.31
CA ASN A 121 3.22 3.80 0.54
C ASN A 121 4.61 4.16 1.11
N PRO A 122 5.37 3.16 1.63
CA PRO A 122 6.63 3.42 2.31
C PRO A 122 7.79 3.80 1.35
N PHE A 123 7.56 3.76 0.03
CA PHE A 123 8.56 4.07 -0.99
C PHE A 123 8.45 5.48 -1.60
N VAL A 124 7.40 6.24 -1.29
CA VAL A 124 7.23 7.61 -1.79
C VAL A 124 6.97 8.59 -0.65
N ALA A 125 7.52 9.79 -0.78
CA ALA A 125 7.51 10.80 0.29
C ALA A 125 6.36 11.81 0.18
N SER A 126 5.59 11.83 -0.91
CA SER A 126 4.46 12.75 -1.09
C SER A 126 3.16 12.01 -1.40
N SER A 127 2.06 12.54 -0.86
CA SER A 127 0.69 12.01 -0.97
C SER A 127 0.02 12.26 -2.33
N SER A 128 0.74 12.83 -3.30
CA SER A 128 0.21 13.22 -4.61
C SER A 128 0.38 12.13 -5.70
N ASP A 129 0.42 10.84 -5.29
CA ASP A 129 0.62 9.59 -6.07
C ASP A 129 2.09 9.09 -6.14
N PRO A 130 2.39 7.77 -6.01
CA PRO A 130 1.52 6.58 -5.95
C PRO A 130 1.44 5.90 -4.59
N GLN A 131 0.22 5.52 -4.24
CA GLN A 131 -0.15 4.76 -3.07
C GLN A 131 -0.25 3.26 -3.40
N TYR A 132 -0.84 2.47 -2.50
CA TYR A 132 -1.30 1.13 -2.83
C TYR A 132 -2.39 1.19 -3.89
N ARG A 133 -2.36 0.30 -4.88
CA ARG A 133 -3.34 0.23 -5.96
C ARG A 133 -3.94 -1.16 -6.06
N TYR A 134 -5.18 -1.19 -6.50
CA TYR A 134 -5.96 -2.39 -6.76
C TYR A 134 -6.54 -2.31 -8.17
N ALA A 135 -6.50 -3.42 -8.89
CA ALA A 135 -7.23 -3.59 -10.14
C ALA A 135 -7.89 -4.97 -10.19
N THR A 136 -8.91 -5.08 -11.02
CA THR A 136 -9.70 -6.29 -11.24
C THR A 136 -10.09 -6.37 -12.71
N ASN A 137 -10.36 -7.57 -13.21
CA ASN A 137 -11.01 -7.69 -14.51
C ASN A 137 -12.47 -7.24 -14.44
N GLU A 138 -13.10 -7.02 -15.60
CA GLU A 138 -14.49 -6.59 -15.71
C GLU A 138 -15.49 -7.55 -15.06
N ALA A 139 -15.13 -8.84 -14.97
CA ALA A 139 -15.97 -9.88 -14.38
C ALA A 139 -15.76 -10.05 -12.86
N GLY A 140 -14.78 -9.38 -12.24
CA GLY A 140 -14.50 -9.53 -10.81
C GLY A 140 -14.01 -10.91 -10.41
N THR A 141 -13.37 -11.65 -11.32
CA THR A 141 -12.86 -13.01 -11.05
C THR A 141 -11.37 -13.03 -10.71
N THR A 142 -10.63 -12.00 -11.13
CA THR A 142 -9.20 -11.85 -10.89
C THR A 142 -8.92 -10.47 -10.33
N TRP A 143 -7.92 -10.38 -9.45
CA TRP A 143 -7.46 -9.10 -8.91
C TRP A 143 -5.95 -9.00 -8.94
N VAL A 144 -5.46 -7.77 -8.86
CA VAL A 144 -4.05 -7.48 -8.62
C VAL A 144 -3.91 -6.33 -7.64
N LEU A 145 -3.09 -6.53 -6.62
CA LEU A 145 -2.61 -5.50 -5.73
C LEU A 145 -1.21 -5.11 -6.15
N TYR A 146 -0.95 -3.82 -6.22
CA TYR A 146 0.39 -3.36 -6.54
C TYR A 146 0.75 -2.02 -5.93
N VAL A 147 2.04 -1.81 -5.74
CA VAL A 147 2.60 -0.55 -5.25
C VAL A 147 3.82 -0.20 -6.08
N LYS A 148 3.91 1.06 -6.49
CA LYS A 148 5.04 1.56 -7.28
C LYS A 148 6.17 1.98 -6.35
N MET A 149 7.36 1.54 -6.72
CA MET A 149 8.65 1.87 -6.14
C MET A 149 9.41 2.76 -7.13
N GLY A 150 9.93 3.88 -6.64
CA GLY A 150 10.76 4.79 -7.44
C GLY A 150 9.97 5.78 -8.30
N THR A 151 10.69 6.57 -9.09
CA THR A 151 10.15 7.66 -9.90
C THR A 151 9.74 7.18 -11.30
N SER A 152 9.03 8.02 -12.07
CA SER A 152 8.35 7.61 -13.31
C SER A 152 9.25 7.01 -14.40
N GLY A 153 10.56 7.30 -14.42
CA GLY A 153 11.51 6.78 -15.42
C GLY A 153 12.23 5.48 -15.05
N SER A 154 12.05 4.97 -13.82
CA SER A 154 12.64 3.72 -13.35
C SER A 154 11.69 2.99 -12.39
N ALA A 155 10.39 3.14 -12.64
CA ALA A 155 9.34 2.60 -11.81
C ALA A 155 9.43 1.08 -11.77
N ARG A 156 9.43 0.53 -10.57
CA ARG A 156 9.31 -0.91 -10.34
C ARG A 156 8.09 -1.13 -9.47
N TYR A 157 7.38 -2.21 -9.65
CA TYR A 157 6.13 -2.47 -8.96
C TYR A 157 6.27 -3.73 -8.12
N LEU A 158 5.84 -3.68 -6.87
CA LEU A 158 5.59 -4.90 -6.11
C LEU A 158 4.15 -5.30 -6.38
N VAL A 159 3.96 -6.55 -6.79
CA VAL A 159 2.69 -7.03 -7.32
C VAL A 159 2.30 -8.32 -6.60
N ARG A 160 1.01 -8.46 -6.32
CA ARG A 160 0.38 -9.68 -5.82
C ARG A 160 -0.94 -9.90 -6.55
N THR A 161 -1.17 -11.12 -7.03
CA THR A 161 -2.33 -11.47 -7.89
C THR A 161 -3.36 -12.33 -7.17
N ASP A 162 -3.00 -12.96 -6.06
CA ASP A 162 -3.90 -13.82 -5.29
C ASP A 162 -3.41 -13.96 -3.83
N ARG A 163 -4.17 -14.67 -3.01
CA ARG A 163 -3.81 -14.91 -1.60
C ARG A 163 -2.57 -15.79 -1.40
N GLN A 164 -2.25 -16.73 -2.29
CA GLN A 164 -1.17 -17.71 -2.09
C GLN A 164 0.13 -17.34 -2.83
N SER A 165 0.05 -16.45 -3.82
CA SER A 165 1.16 -15.95 -4.61
C SER A 165 2.09 -15.12 -3.75
N GLY A 166 3.38 -15.37 -3.94
CA GLY A 166 4.42 -14.50 -3.43
C GLY A 166 4.33 -13.13 -4.10
N ILE A 167 4.87 -12.12 -3.43
CA ILE A 167 4.98 -10.78 -4.01
C ILE A 167 6.12 -10.79 -5.03
N VAL A 168 5.79 -10.40 -6.26
CA VAL A 168 6.72 -10.39 -7.39
C VAL A 168 7.06 -8.95 -7.76
N GLU A 169 8.31 -8.72 -8.18
CA GLU A 169 8.72 -7.41 -8.69
C GLU A 169 8.49 -7.36 -10.21
N SER A 170 7.77 -6.35 -10.68
CA SER A 170 7.48 -6.10 -12.10
C SER A 170 8.12 -4.78 -12.55
N ALA A 171 8.64 -4.76 -13.78
CA ALA A 171 9.15 -3.55 -14.42
C ALA A 171 8.06 -2.72 -15.12
N THR A 172 6.87 -3.30 -15.29
CA THR A 172 5.73 -2.67 -15.95
C THR A 172 4.55 -2.62 -14.98
N GLU A 173 3.72 -1.59 -15.13
CA GLU A 173 2.48 -1.49 -14.37
C GLU A 173 1.60 -2.71 -14.67
N PRO A 174 1.14 -3.44 -13.64
CA PRO A 174 0.35 -4.64 -13.86
C PRO A 174 -1.05 -4.27 -14.34
N THR A 175 -1.54 -5.03 -15.32
CA THR A 175 -2.90 -4.98 -15.84
C THR A 175 -3.61 -6.28 -15.48
N VAL A 176 -4.93 -6.22 -15.31
CA VAL A 176 -5.79 -7.39 -15.02
C VAL A 176 -6.65 -7.73 -16.23
#